data_AF-A0A7Z9N426-F1
#
_entry.id   AF-A0A7Z9N426-F1
#
_cell.length_a   1.000
_cell.length_b   1.000
_cell.length_c   1.000
_cell.angle_alpha   90.00
_cell.angle_beta   90.00
_cell.angle_gamma   90.00
#
_symmetry.space_group_name_H-M   'P 1'
#
loop_
_entity.id
_entity.type
_entity.pdbx_description
1 polymer ?
#
loop_
_entity_poly.entity_id
_entity_poly.type
_entity_poly.pdbx_seq_one_letter_code
_entity_poly.pdbx_strand_id
1 'polypeptide(L)' 'VGGGTRLLPQQQNLKILGCHEGEHSSRKLAEIIGAATMALEISLMSAIASDTFTGSHMKYGRE' A
#
# COMPACT_ATOMS: atom_id res chain seq x y z
N VAL A 1 -12.17 11.60 -12.38
CA VAL A 1 -11.57 11.55 -11.02
C VAL A 1 -12.27 12.59 -10.14
N GLY A 2 -12.71 12.22 -8.94
CA GLY A 2 -13.57 13.06 -8.09
C GLY A 2 -13.50 12.69 -6.60
N GLY A 3 -14.22 13.43 -5.76
CA GLY A 3 -14.16 13.25 -4.30
C GLY A 3 -12.76 13.53 -3.73
N GLY A 4 -12.31 12.70 -2.79
CA GLY A 4 -11.04 12.87 -2.08
C GLY A 4 -9.79 12.88 -2.97
N THR A 5 -9.86 12.33 -4.19
CA THR A 5 -8.73 12.32 -5.15
C THR A 5 -8.29 13.70 -5.63
N ARG A 6 -9.13 14.73 -5.43
CA ARG A 6 -8.85 16.13 -5.80
C ARG A 6 -8.19 16.95 -4.69
N LEU A 7 -8.18 16.42 -3.46
CA LEU A 7 -7.50 17.07 -2.34
C LEU A 7 -5.99 17.00 -2.56
N LEU A 8 -5.29 18.11 -2.27
CA LEU A 8 -3.86 18.27 -2.59
C LEU A 8 -2.99 17.11 -2.07
N PRO A 9 -3.14 16.62 -0.82
CA PRO A 9 -2.32 15.52 -0.31
C PRO A 9 -2.56 14.20 -1.06
N GLN A 10 -3.83 13.86 -1.31
CA GLN A 10 -4.22 12.64 -2.02
C GLN A 10 -3.73 12.68 -3.47
N GLN A 11 -3.79 13.85 -4.11
CA GLN A 11 -3.29 14.04 -5.46
C GLN A 11 -1.76 13.88 -5.52
N GLN A 12 -1.01 14.37 -4.52
CA GLN A 12 0.45 14.16 -4.43
C GLN A 12 0.80 12.66 -4.30
N ASN A 13 0.07 11.91 -3.46
CA ASN A 13 0.28 10.47 -3.34
C ASN A 13 -0.01 9.73 -4.65
N LEU A 14 -1.10 10.10 -5.34
CA LEU A 14 -1.42 9.54 -6.65
C LEU A 14 -0.38 9.90 -7.72
N LYS A 15 0.28 11.06 -7.61
CA LYS A 15 1.39 11.44 -8.50
C LYS A 15 2.62 10.55 -8.27
N ILE A 16 2.97 10.28 -7.01
CA ILE A 16 4.08 9.38 -6.65
C ILE A 16 3.85 7.98 -7.24
N LEU A 17 2.62 7.48 -7.17
CA LEU A 17 2.24 6.18 -7.75
C LEU A 17 2.04 6.22 -9.28
N GLY A 18 2.09 7.41 -9.89
CA GLY A 18 1.81 7.60 -11.32
C GLY A 18 0.38 7.21 -11.70
N CYS A 19 -0.59 7.44 -10.82
CA CYS A 19 -2.01 7.14 -10.97
C CYS A 19 -2.90 8.40 -10.88
N HIS A 20 -2.31 9.61 -10.94
CA HIS A 20 -3.07 10.85 -10.81
C HIS A 20 -3.87 11.26 -12.05
N GLU A 21 -3.50 10.75 -13.22
CA GLU A 21 -4.09 11.11 -14.52
C GLU A 21 -3.92 9.97 -15.53
N GLY A 22 -4.64 10.06 -16.66
CA GLY A 22 -4.64 9.06 -17.72
C GLY A 22 -5.87 8.15 -17.71
N GLU A 23 -6.20 7.60 -18.89
CA GLU A 23 -7.40 6.79 -19.12
C GLU A 23 -7.47 5.53 -18.23
N HIS A 24 -6.32 4.94 -17.90
CA HIS A 24 -6.23 3.70 -17.13
C HIS A 24 -5.68 3.88 -15.71
N SER A 25 -5.63 5.12 -15.22
CA SER A 25 -5.04 5.44 -13.91
C SER A 25 -5.73 4.74 -12.74
N SER A 26 -7.04 4.56 -12.82
CA SER A 26 -7.83 3.82 -11.84
C SER A 26 -7.52 2.32 -11.84
N ARG A 27 -7.35 1.71 -13.02
CA ARG A 27 -6.98 0.30 -13.17
C ARG A 27 -5.57 0.04 -12.64
N LYS A 28 -4.62 0.91 -13.00
CA LYS A 28 -3.25 0.86 -12.46
C LYS A 28 -3.23 0.96 -10.94
N LEU A 29 -4.01 1.88 -10.36
CA LEU A 29 -4.13 1.98 -8.89
C LEU A 29 -4.68 0.69 -8.27
N ALA A 30 -5.71 0.10 -8.88
CA ALA A 30 -6.28 -1.17 -8.41
C ALA A 30 -5.26 -2.33 -8.48
N GLU A 31 -4.46 -2.40 -9.54
CA GLU A 31 -3.37 -3.38 -9.68
C GLU A 31 -2.30 -3.20 -8.59
N ILE A 32 -1.88 -1.97 -8.32
CA ILE A 32 -0.95 -1.65 -7.23
C ILE A 32 -1.50 -2.09 -5.87
N ILE A 33 -2.78 -1.81 -5.60
CA ILE A 33 -3.43 -2.23 -4.35
C ILE A 33 -3.44 -3.76 -4.25
N GLY A 34 -3.81 -4.46 -5.32
CA GLY A 34 -3.81 -5.93 -5.35
C GLY A 34 -2.41 -6.52 -5.08
N ALA A 35 -1.39 -5.97 -5.73
CA ALA A 35 0.01 -6.38 -5.53
C ALA A 35 0.49 -6.09 -4.10
N ALA A 36 0.16 -4.92 -3.55
CA ALA A 36 0.53 -4.54 -2.19
C ALA A 36 -0.12 -5.47 -1.14
N THR A 37 -1.39 -5.83 -1.32
CA THR A 37 -2.08 -6.80 -0.45
C THR A 37 -1.43 -8.17 -0.52
N MET A 38 -1.08 -8.66 -1.71
CA MET A 38 -0.38 -9.95 -1.84
C MET A 38 1.00 -9.92 -1.17
N ALA A 39 1.76 -8.83 -1.33
CA ALA A 39 3.04 -8.66 -0.67
C ALA A 39 2.91 -8.63 0.86
N LEU A 40 1.84 -8.02 1.38
CA LEU A 40 1.52 -8.02 2.81
C LEU A 40 1.33 -9.44 3.34
N GLU A 41 0.52 -10.26 2.65
CA GLU A 41 0.27 -11.65 3.05
C GLU A 41 1.55 -12.50 3.02
N ILE A 42 2.37 -12.37 1.99
CA ILE A 42 3.66 -13.08 1.89
C ILE A 42 4.58 -12.67 3.05
N SER A 43 4.67 -11.37 3.34
CA SER A 43 5.47 -10.86 4.46
C SER A 43 4.96 -11.39 5.80
N LEU A 44 3.64 -11.39 6.01
CA LEU A 44 3.01 -11.90 7.22
C LEU A 44 3.31 -13.39 7.42
N MET A 45 3.08 -14.21 6.40
CA MET A 45 3.34 -15.65 6.44
C MET A 45 4.82 -15.94 6.70
N SER A 46 5.72 -15.17 6.10
CA SER A 46 7.17 -15.30 6.33
C SER A 46 7.55 -14.97 7.78
N ALA A 47 6.95 -13.92 8.36
CA ALA A 47 7.20 -13.54 9.75
C ALA A 47 6.66 -14.57 10.75
N ILE A 48 5.52 -15.19 10.46
CA ILE A 48 4.97 -16.30 11.25
C ILE A 48 5.87 -17.54 11.12
N ALA A 49 6.24 -17.93 9.90
CA ALA A 49 7.07 -19.11 9.65
C ALA A 49 8.48 -18.99 10.24
N SER A 50 8.99 -17.77 10.38
CA SER A 50 10.33 -17.51 10.94
C SER A 50 10.31 -17.14 12.44
N ASP A 51 9.15 -17.20 13.10
CA ASP A 51 8.95 -16.79 14.50
C ASP A 51 9.40 -15.34 14.81
N THR A 52 9.40 -14.46 13.80
CA THR A 52 9.81 -13.05 13.94
C THR A 52 8.65 -12.08 14.11
N PHE A 53 7.40 -12.57 14.03
CA PHE A 53 6.19 -11.76 14.09
C PHE A 53 6.10 -10.91 15.38
N THR A 54 6.24 -11.54 16.54
CA THR A 54 6.15 -10.87 17.86
C THR A 54 7.32 -9.92 18.08
N GLY A 55 8.55 -10.32 17.73
CA GLY A 55 9.74 -9.47 17.87
C GLY A 55 9.64 -8.19 17.04
N SER A 56 9.10 -8.31 15.81
CA SER A 56 8.90 -7.15 14.92
C SER A 56 7.83 -6.19 15.45
N HIS A 57 6.72 -6.71 15.98
CA HIS A 57 5.67 -5.88 16.61
C HIS A 57 6.14 -5.20 17.90
N MET A 58 6.97 -5.87 18.70
CA MET A 58 7.54 -5.27 19.91
C MET A 58 8.54 -4.16 19.56
N LYS A 59 9.31 -4.31 18.48
CA LYS A 59 10.33 -3.34 18.08
C LYS A 59 9.77 -2.13 17.34
N TYR A 60 8.77 -2.32 16.47
CA TYR A 60 8.30 -1.26 15.56
C TYR A 60 6.83 -0.88 15.75
N GLY A 61 6.05 -1.68 16.48
CA GLY A 61 4.60 -1.47 16.68
C GLY A 61 4.23 -0.83 18.03
N ARG A 62 5.20 -0.58 18.91
CA ARG A 62 5.00 -0.05 20.27
C ARG A 62 5.92 1.14 20.59
N GLU A 63 5.97 2.11 19.69
CA GLU A 63 6.47 3.46 19.97
C GLU A 63 5.28 4.36 20.35
#